data_AF-A0A919IQY7-F1
#
_entry.id   AF-A0A919IQY7-F1
#
_cell.length_a   1.000
_cell.length_b   1.000
_cell.length_c   1.000
_cell.angle_alpha   90.00
_cell.angle_beta   90.00
_cell.angle_gamma   90.00
#
_symmetry.space_group_name_H-M   'P 1'
#
loop_
_entity.id
_entity.type
_entity.pdbx_description
1 polymer ?
#
loop_
_entity_poly.entity_id
_entity_poly.type
_entity_poly.pdbx_seq_one_letter_code
_entity_poly.pdbx_strand_id
1 'polypeptide(L)'
;MCFSRTARAARPGEPRPTVTRVPEPRVQWLAADSIWWGGRLRKGVALRAGTDGVVKPVPAEMAPADGLRRFPGTLLPGLMDAHVHSALADLATVRAGGIAEVWDLGGNPATLRQLAARAAPTGPAEPAGTAPTGPDEIARAHAEPGRAAGSGWPRLPRIRYAGPFLIAPGGYPSDRAWAPAGSCREITSAADAGVAVAEAWSAGATLIKVTAHAGGPMLPQPTLRALVDAAHAASLEVVVHAEGPGTVAAAFEAGADLLAHTPWTEPLPDALIRACAARMTWISTLDIHGWGDPDPFRDVALDNLRRFVEHGGTVRYGTDLGNGPLIPGVNPRELRALRAAGLTPDEILLSMTEPTSPTITWLPAGLDLSPETFADALATARVLDDTIHPREP
;
A
#
# COMPACT_ATOMS: atom_id res chain seq x y z
N MET A 1 -4.23 -35.31 -53.74
CA MET A 1 -2.90 -34.90 -54.23
C MET A 1 -2.15 -34.31 -53.05
N CYS A 2 -1.53 -35.12 -52.19
CA CYS A 2 -0.09 -35.44 -52.20
C CYS A 2 0.82 -34.21 -52.39
N PHE A 3 1.45 -33.73 -51.32
CA PHE A 3 2.90 -33.44 -51.33
C PHE A 3 3.53 -33.67 -49.95
N SER A 4 4.53 -34.54 -49.99
CA SER A 4 5.42 -35.06 -48.96
C SER A 4 6.23 -33.97 -48.24
N ARG A 5 6.31 -34.02 -46.90
CA ARG A 5 7.39 -33.39 -46.13
C ARG A 5 8.53 -34.41 -45.99
N THR A 6 9.63 -34.14 -46.68
CA THR A 6 10.91 -34.83 -46.49
C THR A 6 11.42 -34.59 -45.06
N ALA A 7 11.54 -35.67 -44.28
CA ALA A 7 12.28 -35.68 -43.03
C ALA A 7 13.78 -35.47 -43.32
N ARG A 8 14.35 -34.35 -42.88
CA ARG A 8 15.81 -34.18 -42.83
C ARG A 8 16.33 -34.97 -41.63
N ALA A 9 17.16 -35.97 -41.89
CA ALA A 9 17.94 -36.64 -40.86
C ALA A 9 18.88 -35.63 -40.17
N ALA A 10 18.88 -35.64 -38.84
CA ALA A 10 19.79 -34.84 -38.03
C ALA A 10 21.25 -35.25 -38.30
N ARG A 11 22.15 -34.27 -38.44
CA ARG A 11 23.58 -34.51 -38.61
C ARG A 11 24.19 -35.03 -37.29
N PRO A 12 25.14 -35.97 -37.33
CA PRO A 12 25.83 -36.41 -36.11
C PRO A 12 26.77 -35.28 -35.64
N GLY A 13 26.52 -34.75 -34.45
CA GLY A 13 27.39 -33.75 -33.81
C GLY A 13 26.71 -32.49 -33.26
N GLU A 14 25.39 -32.31 -33.45
CA GLU A 14 24.68 -31.18 -32.81
C GLU A 14 24.39 -31.50 -31.32
N PRO A 15 24.76 -30.61 -30.38
CA PRO A 15 24.40 -30.77 -28.98
C PRO A 15 22.87 -30.75 -28.86
N ARG A 16 22.30 -31.76 -28.19
CA ARG A 16 20.87 -31.74 -27.85
C ARG A 16 20.58 -30.45 -27.08
N PRO A 17 19.51 -29.70 -27.41
CA PRO A 17 19.13 -28.55 -26.62
C PRO A 17 18.85 -29.03 -25.19
N THR A 18 19.68 -28.60 -24.25
CA THR A 18 19.42 -28.76 -22.82
C THR A 18 18.16 -27.96 -22.55
N VAL A 19 17.03 -28.65 -22.40
CA VAL A 19 15.80 -28.03 -21.89
C VAL A 19 16.12 -27.65 -20.45
N THR A 20 16.56 -26.41 -20.25
CA THR A 20 16.58 -25.78 -18.93
C THR A 20 15.14 -25.72 -18.47
N ARG A 21 14.78 -26.67 -17.60
CA ARG A 21 13.46 -26.74 -16.99
C ARG A 21 13.28 -25.45 -16.19
N VAL A 22 12.41 -24.56 -16.67
CA VAL A 22 11.95 -23.41 -15.90
C VAL A 22 11.45 -23.96 -14.56
N PRO A 23 11.91 -23.45 -13.40
CA PRO A 23 11.38 -23.90 -12.13
C PRO A 23 9.89 -23.52 -12.09
N GLU A 24 9.03 -24.52 -12.11
CA GLU A 24 7.60 -24.35 -11.80
C GLU A 24 7.48 -23.56 -10.49
N PRO A 25 6.51 -22.62 -10.37
CA PRO A 25 6.28 -21.93 -9.11
C PRO A 25 6.05 -22.99 -8.02
N ARG A 26 6.90 -22.98 -6.99
CA ARG A 26 6.82 -23.94 -5.89
C ARG A 26 6.14 -23.28 -4.72
N VAL A 27 5.31 -24.06 -4.04
CA VAL A 27 4.81 -23.72 -2.70
C VAL A 27 6.02 -23.45 -1.81
N GLN A 28 6.06 -22.28 -1.19
CA GLN A 28 7.10 -21.94 -0.23
C GLN A 28 6.63 -22.25 1.18
N TRP A 29 7.55 -22.76 1.99
CA TRP A 29 7.32 -23.08 3.39
C TRP A 29 8.29 -22.27 4.24
N LEU A 30 7.74 -21.54 5.20
CA LEU A 30 8.51 -20.68 6.09
C LEU A 30 8.13 -21.01 7.54
N ALA A 31 9.11 -21.11 8.43
CA ALA A 31 8.88 -21.22 9.87
C ALA A 31 9.64 -20.13 10.60
N ALA A 32 9.09 -19.68 11.73
CA ALA A 32 9.75 -18.77 12.64
C ALA A 32 9.44 -19.11 14.11
N ASP A 33 10.13 -18.47 15.05
CA ASP A 33 9.88 -18.66 16.49
C ASP A 33 8.42 -18.35 16.84
N SER A 34 7.83 -17.39 16.12
CA SER A 34 6.40 -17.11 16.15
C SER A 34 5.87 -16.57 14.82
N ILE A 35 4.56 -16.67 14.62
CA ILE A 35 3.85 -16.10 13.48
C ILE A 35 2.66 -15.31 14.01
N TRP A 36 2.54 -14.05 13.64
CA TRP A 36 1.32 -13.27 13.83
C TRP A 36 0.48 -13.32 12.56
N TRP A 37 -0.75 -13.82 12.65
CA TRP A 37 -1.64 -13.88 11.48
C TRP A 37 -3.11 -13.81 11.90
N GLY A 38 -3.86 -12.92 11.25
CA GLY A 38 -5.29 -12.74 11.52
C GLY A 38 -5.59 -12.36 12.97
N GLY A 39 -4.84 -11.39 13.52
CA GLY A 39 -5.05 -10.89 14.89
C GLY A 39 -4.59 -11.83 16.00
N ARG A 40 -3.70 -12.79 15.71
CA ARG A 40 -3.20 -13.75 16.71
C ARG A 40 -1.74 -14.09 16.51
N LEU A 41 -0.94 -13.95 17.57
CA LEU A 41 0.42 -14.47 17.66
C LEU A 41 0.41 -15.96 18.04
N ARG A 42 1.12 -16.80 17.29
CA ARG A 42 1.16 -18.26 17.47
C ARG A 42 2.59 -18.77 17.43
N LYS A 43 2.87 -19.83 18.19
CA LYS A 43 4.11 -20.62 18.12
C LYS A 43 3.80 -22.01 17.58
N GLY A 44 4.82 -22.74 17.10
CA GLY A 44 4.63 -24.10 16.56
C GLY A 44 3.83 -24.15 15.26
N VAL A 45 3.82 -23.06 14.50
CA VAL A 45 3.15 -22.93 13.20
C VAL A 45 4.17 -22.59 12.12
N ALA A 46 3.85 -22.92 10.87
CA ALA A 46 4.59 -22.53 9.67
C ALA A 46 3.66 -21.73 8.73
N LEU A 47 4.23 -20.91 7.84
CA LEU A 47 3.52 -20.31 6.72
C LEU A 47 3.67 -21.20 5.49
N ARG A 48 2.54 -21.49 4.85
CA ARG A 48 2.49 -22.05 3.50
C ARG A 48 2.10 -20.95 2.53
N ALA A 49 3.02 -20.52 1.67
CA ALA A 49 2.74 -19.61 0.57
C ALA A 49 2.47 -20.43 -0.70
N GLY A 50 1.22 -20.41 -1.16
CA GLY A 50 0.80 -21.10 -2.38
C GLY A 50 1.29 -20.41 -3.64
N THR A 51 1.22 -21.13 -4.76
CA THR A 51 1.54 -20.60 -6.11
C THR A 51 0.52 -19.58 -6.61
N ASP A 52 -0.65 -19.56 -5.98
CA ASP A 52 -1.73 -18.59 -6.12
C ASP A 52 -1.48 -17.29 -5.33
N GLY A 53 -0.34 -17.19 -4.63
CA GLY A 53 -0.01 -16.06 -3.75
C GLY A 53 -0.72 -16.09 -2.40
N VAL A 54 -1.55 -17.09 -2.13
CA VAL A 54 -2.25 -17.21 -0.85
C VAL A 54 -1.27 -17.70 0.22
N VAL A 55 -1.06 -16.88 1.24
CA VAL A 55 -0.25 -17.21 2.41
C VAL A 55 -1.16 -17.55 3.58
N LYS A 56 -0.93 -18.70 4.22
CA LYS A 56 -1.69 -19.09 5.41
C LYS A 56 -0.83 -19.78 6.46
N PRO A 57 -1.12 -19.57 7.75
CA PRO A 57 -0.52 -20.34 8.83
C PRO A 57 -1.09 -21.77 8.84
N VAL A 58 -0.22 -22.74 9.04
CA VAL A 58 -0.53 -24.17 9.19
C VAL A 58 0.27 -24.75 10.36
N PRO A 59 -0.16 -25.87 10.97
CA PRO A 59 0.64 -26.58 11.96
C PRO A 59 2.05 -26.89 11.42
N ALA A 60 3.09 -26.67 12.22
CA ALA A 60 4.48 -26.77 11.76
C ALA A 60 4.85 -28.20 11.31
N GLU A 61 4.21 -29.23 11.87
CA GLU A 61 4.38 -30.63 11.50
C GLU A 61 3.90 -30.96 10.08
N MET A 62 3.09 -30.10 9.46
CA MET A 62 2.69 -30.25 8.06
C MET A 62 3.75 -29.74 7.07
N ALA A 63 4.74 -29.00 7.54
CA ALA A 63 5.79 -28.47 6.68
C ALA A 63 6.78 -29.60 6.29
N PRO A 64 7.18 -29.69 5.01
CA PRO A 64 8.20 -30.65 4.60
C PRO A 64 9.54 -30.32 5.27
N ALA A 65 10.32 -31.36 5.57
CA ALA A 65 11.69 -31.15 6.07
C ALA A 65 12.55 -30.46 5.00
N ASP A 66 12.43 -30.88 3.74
CA ASP A 66 13.13 -30.30 2.61
C ASP A 66 12.44 -29.03 2.12
N GLY A 67 13.19 -27.94 1.96
CA GLY A 67 12.70 -26.68 1.41
C GLY A 67 11.97 -25.76 2.41
N LEU A 68 11.89 -26.14 3.68
CA LEU A 68 11.45 -25.25 4.76
C LEU A 68 12.53 -24.23 5.11
N ARG A 69 12.27 -22.94 4.90
CA ARG A 69 13.16 -21.86 5.35
C ARG A 69 12.80 -21.47 6.78
N ARG A 70 13.80 -21.40 7.66
CA ARG A 70 13.61 -21.04 9.08
C ARG A 70 14.15 -19.65 9.36
N PHE A 71 13.41 -18.87 10.14
CA PHE A 71 13.76 -17.51 10.53
C PHE A 71 13.70 -17.39 12.05
N PRO A 72 14.65 -16.71 12.71
CA PRO A 72 14.44 -16.30 14.09
C PRO A 72 13.34 -15.23 14.16
N GLY A 73 12.75 -15.02 15.32
CA GLY A 73 11.78 -13.95 15.58
C GLY A 73 10.38 -14.23 15.05
N THR A 74 9.76 -13.23 14.42
CA THR A 74 8.34 -13.27 14.04
C THR A 74 8.11 -13.02 12.56
N LEU A 75 7.23 -13.81 11.94
CA LEU A 75 6.66 -13.51 10.62
C LEU A 75 5.22 -13.00 10.74
N LEU A 76 4.84 -12.07 9.87
CA LEU A 76 3.51 -11.47 9.80
C LEU A 76 3.16 -11.09 8.35
N PRO A 77 1.90 -10.75 8.02
CA PRO A 77 1.57 -10.20 6.71
C PRO A 77 2.38 -8.94 6.42
N GLY A 78 2.59 -8.65 5.14
CA GLY A 78 3.26 -7.45 4.69
C GLY A 78 2.61 -6.20 5.28
N LEU A 79 3.42 -5.35 5.91
CA LEU A 79 2.96 -4.08 6.49
C LEU A 79 2.65 -3.06 5.39
N MET A 80 1.65 -2.22 5.61
CA MET A 80 1.27 -1.16 4.69
C MET A 80 1.23 0.22 5.34
N ASP A 81 1.32 1.25 4.50
CA ASP A 81 1.00 2.63 4.82
C ASP A 81 -0.15 3.12 3.91
N ALA A 82 -1.30 3.42 4.51
CA ALA A 82 -2.51 3.77 3.79
C ALA A 82 -2.59 5.26 3.36
N HIS A 83 -1.57 6.08 3.63
CA HIS A 83 -1.52 7.46 3.14
C HIS A 83 -0.08 7.89 2.84
N VAL A 84 0.27 7.86 1.55
CA VAL A 84 1.56 8.31 1.03
C VAL A 84 1.36 9.17 -0.22
N HIS A 85 2.31 10.06 -0.50
CA HIS A 85 2.50 10.74 -1.78
C HIS A 85 3.77 10.20 -2.45
N SER A 86 3.59 9.12 -3.21
CA SER A 86 4.64 8.28 -3.80
C SER A 86 5.59 9.05 -4.71
N ALA A 87 5.10 10.08 -5.40
CA ALA A 87 5.93 10.94 -6.25
C ALA A 87 6.87 11.86 -5.45
N LEU A 88 6.64 12.00 -4.14
CA LEU A 88 7.37 12.89 -3.23
C LEU A 88 8.22 12.11 -2.21
N ALA A 89 8.19 10.78 -2.24
CA ALA A 89 8.84 9.92 -1.27
C ALA A 89 9.93 9.03 -1.90
N ASP A 90 10.99 8.75 -1.14
CA ASP A 90 11.96 7.71 -1.50
C ASP A 90 11.38 6.31 -1.20
N LEU A 91 10.64 5.78 -2.16
CA LEU A 91 9.96 4.50 -2.05
C LEU A 91 10.91 3.31 -1.83
N ALA A 92 12.16 3.38 -2.28
CA ALA A 92 13.14 2.32 -2.02
C ALA A 92 13.48 2.26 -0.53
N THR A 93 13.71 3.43 0.08
CA THR A 93 13.92 3.55 1.53
C THR A 93 12.67 3.14 2.31
N VAL A 94 11.46 3.51 1.85
CA VAL A 94 10.19 3.06 2.46
C VAL A 94 10.10 1.53 2.52
N ARG A 95 10.41 0.84 1.41
CA ARG A 95 10.43 -0.63 1.39
C ARG A 95 11.50 -1.19 2.32
N ALA A 96 12.70 -0.64 2.28
CA ALA A 96 13.80 -1.06 3.14
C ALA A 96 13.47 -0.89 4.63
N GLY A 97 12.64 0.10 4.96
CA GLY A 97 12.07 0.37 6.29
C GLY A 97 10.86 -0.50 6.66
N GLY A 98 10.57 -1.58 5.93
CA GLY A 98 9.62 -2.61 6.33
C GLY A 98 8.21 -2.47 5.76
N ILE A 99 7.93 -1.43 4.98
CA ILE A 99 6.62 -1.22 4.34
C ILE A 99 6.56 -2.00 3.00
N ALA A 100 5.68 -2.99 2.94
CA ALA A 100 5.47 -3.85 1.78
C ALA A 100 4.52 -3.24 0.74
N GLU A 101 3.60 -2.37 1.16
CA GLU A 101 2.57 -1.76 0.32
C GLU A 101 2.27 -0.32 0.76
N VAL A 102 1.99 0.56 -0.18
CA VAL A 102 1.56 1.94 0.08
C VAL A 102 0.28 2.26 -0.69
N TRP A 103 -0.58 3.09 -0.10
CA TRP A 103 -1.70 3.71 -0.80
C TRP A 103 -1.34 5.16 -1.13
N ASP A 104 -1.21 5.44 -2.42
CA ASP A 104 -1.02 6.79 -2.89
C ASP A 104 -2.35 7.55 -2.93
N LEU A 105 -2.43 8.64 -2.17
CA LEU A 105 -3.64 9.44 -2.03
C LEU A 105 -3.52 10.82 -2.67
N GLY A 106 -2.80 10.92 -3.79
CA GLY A 106 -2.80 12.11 -4.62
C GLY A 106 -1.49 12.28 -5.36
N GLY A 107 -1.55 12.17 -6.69
CA GLY A 107 -0.39 12.33 -7.55
C GLY A 107 -0.76 12.37 -9.03
N ASN A 108 0.24 12.60 -9.88
CA ASN A 108 0.05 12.57 -11.32
C ASN A 108 -0.24 11.12 -11.79
N PRO A 109 -1.36 10.83 -12.46
CA PRO A 109 -1.74 9.45 -12.81
C PRO A 109 -0.71 8.71 -13.68
N ALA A 110 -0.04 9.41 -14.61
CA ALA A 110 0.97 8.79 -15.45
C ALA A 110 2.22 8.39 -14.63
N THR A 111 2.65 9.25 -13.72
CA THR A 111 3.75 8.96 -12.79
C THR A 111 3.41 7.79 -11.88
N LEU A 112 2.21 7.79 -11.29
CA LEU A 112 1.76 6.72 -10.39
C LEU A 112 1.68 5.37 -11.11
N ARG A 113 1.16 5.35 -12.34
CA ARG A 113 1.13 4.14 -13.16
C ARG A 113 2.53 3.60 -13.45
N GLN A 114 3.49 4.48 -13.74
CA GLN A 114 4.89 4.07 -13.96
C GLN A 114 5.52 3.51 -12.68
N LEU A 115 5.31 4.14 -11.53
CA LEU A 115 5.80 3.66 -10.25
C LEU A 115 5.17 2.30 -9.89
N ALA A 116 3.86 2.16 -10.06
CA ALA A 116 3.15 0.90 -9.80
C ALA A 116 3.65 -0.23 -10.72
N ALA A 117 3.91 0.06 -12.00
CA ALA A 117 4.48 -0.91 -12.93
C ALA A 117 5.91 -1.35 -12.52
N ARG A 118 6.73 -0.42 -11.99
CA ARG A 118 8.06 -0.76 -11.45
C ARG A 118 7.98 -1.55 -10.15
N ALA A 119 6.94 -1.34 -9.35
CA ALA A 119 6.70 -2.05 -8.10
C ALA A 119 6.10 -3.45 -8.29
N ALA A 120 5.54 -3.74 -9.46
CA ALA A 120 4.95 -5.04 -9.75
C ALA A 120 6.01 -6.16 -9.63
N PRO A 121 5.66 -7.33 -9.05
CA PRO A 121 6.56 -8.46 -9.00
C PRO A 121 6.98 -8.85 -10.42
N THR A 122 8.28 -8.83 -10.72
CA THR A 122 8.78 -9.45 -11.95
C THR A 122 8.59 -10.96 -11.82
N GLY A 123 7.96 -11.60 -12.80
CA GLY A 123 7.92 -13.06 -12.90
C GLY A 123 9.34 -13.66 -12.97
N PRO A 124 9.49 -15.01 -12.93
CA PRO A 124 10.81 -15.63 -13.03
C PRO A 124 11.52 -15.11 -14.28
N ALA A 125 12.76 -14.64 -14.11
CA ALA A 125 13.56 -14.13 -15.21
C ALA A 125 13.67 -15.22 -16.29
N GLU A 126 13.18 -14.92 -17.50
CA GLU A 126 13.48 -15.73 -18.68
C GLU A 126 15.01 -15.85 -18.82
N PRO A 127 15.54 -17.01 -19.28
CA PRO A 127 16.96 -17.16 -19.52
C PRO A 127 17.40 -16.06 -20.49
N ALA A 128 18.47 -15.34 -20.13
CA ALA A 128 18.97 -14.19 -20.88
C ALA A 128 19.05 -14.52 -22.38
N GLY A 129 18.12 -13.96 -23.16
CA GLY A 129 18.20 -13.97 -24.60
C GLY A 129 19.48 -13.26 -25.03
N THR A 130 20.12 -13.79 -26.07
CA THR A 130 21.34 -13.23 -26.68
C THR A 130 21.24 -11.72 -26.83
N ALA A 131 22.29 -11.01 -26.38
CA ALA A 131 22.36 -9.56 -26.40
C ALA A 131 22.11 -8.98 -27.81
N PRO A 132 21.39 -7.86 -27.95
CA PRO A 132 21.18 -7.20 -29.23
C PRO A 132 22.54 -6.71 -29.76
N THR A 133 22.84 -7.03 -31.00
CA THR A 133 24.15 -6.72 -31.62
C THR A 133 24.10 -5.57 -32.63
N GLY A 134 22.89 -5.00 -32.85
CA GLY A 134 22.65 -3.92 -33.81
C GLY A 134 22.20 -2.60 -33.18
N PRO A 135 22.62 -1.44 -33.72
CA PRO A 135 22.26 -0.11 -33.18
C PRO A 135 20.75 0.17 -33.19
N ASP A 136 19.99 -0.39 -34.13
CA ASP A 136 18.52 -0.22 -34.20
C ASP A 136 17.76 -1.06 -33.17
N GLU A 137 18.30 -2.23 -32.77
CA GLU A 137 17.72 -3.07 -31.70
C GLU A 137 17.99 -2.49 -30.32
N ILE A 138 19.14 -1.86 -30.12
CA ILE A 138 19.49 -1.12 -28.89
C ILE A 138 18.52 0.06 -28.71
N ALA A 139 18.24 0.82 -29.76
CA ALA A 139 17.29 1.93 -29.72
C ALA A 139 15.86 1.47 -29.38
N ARG A 140 15.41 0.32 -29.90
CA ARG A 140 14.11 -0.27 -29.53
C ARG A 140 14.06 -0.82 -28.10
N ALA A 141 15.15 -1.40 -27.61
CA ALA A 141 15.24 -1.89 -26.23
C ALA A 141 15.18 -0.76 -25.18
N HIS A 142 15.59 0.45 -25.54
CA HIS A 142 15.47 1.64 -24.67
C HIS A 142 14.08 2.32 -24.72
N ALA A 143 13.25 2.00 -25.72
CA ALA A 143 11.93 2.64 -25.93
C ALA A 143 10.75 1.84 -25.32
N GLU A 144 10.94 0.57 -24.97
CA GLU A 144 9.92 -0.30 -24.38
C GLU A 144 10.13 -0.44 -22.86
N PRO A 145 9.28 0.14 -22.00
CA PRO A 145 9.38 -0.02 -20.54
C PRO A 145 8.83 -1.39 -20.14
N GLY A 146 9.62 -2.44 -20.34
CA GLY A 146 9.14 -3.79 -20.08
C GLY A 146 10.15 -4.89 -20.30
N ARG A 147 11.45 -4.67 -20.06
CA ARG A 147 12.44 -5.75 -20.04
C ARG A 147 13.62 -5.38 -19.15
N ALA A 148 13.61 -5.88 -17.92
CA ALA A 148 14.83 -5.97 -17.14
C ALA A 148 14.90 -7.31 -16.41
N ALA A 149 15.71 -8.21 -16.97
CA ALA A 149 16.32 -9.28 -16.19
C ALA A 149 17.33 -8.62 -15.22
N GLY A 150 17.18 -8.88 -13.92
CA GLY A 150 18.17 -8.52 -12.89
C GLY A 150 18.56 -7.04 -12.84
N SER A 151 17.61 -6.11 -12.91
CA SER A 151 17.94 -4.70 -12.75
C SER A 151 18.49 -4.46 -11.34
N GLY A 152 19.69 -3.92 -11.22
CA GLY A 152 20.29 -3.47 -9.94
C GLY A 152 19.55 -2.28 -9.30
N TRP A 153 18.26 -2.13 -9.58
CA TRP A 153 17.40 -1.11 -9.02
C TRP A 153 16.75 -1.64 -7.74
N PRO A 154 16.68 -0.83 -6.67
CA PRO A 154 16.05 -1.26 -5.43
C PRO A 154 14.57 -1.59 -5.66
N ARG A 155 14.08 -2.65 -5.00
CA ARG A 155 12.66 -3.03 -5.03
C ARG A 155 11.81 -1.94 -4.36
N LEU A 156 10.59 -1.75 -4.85
CA LEU A 156 9.63 -0.77 -4.33
C LEU A 156 8.51 -1.47 -3.52
N PRO A 157 7.81 -0.78 -2.60
CA PRO A 157 6.57 -1.31 -2.05
C PRO A 157 5.55 -1.45 -3.18
N ARG A 158 4.61 -2.40 -3.07
CA ARG A 158 3.44 -2.43 -3.96
C ARG A 158 2.68 -1.12 -3.82
N ILE A 159 2.17 -0.59 -4.93
CA ILE A 159 1.48 0.71 -4.93
C ILE A 159 0.03 0.49 -5.35
N ARG A 160 -0.88 0.73 -4.42
CA ARG A 160 -2.29 1.02 -4.67
C ARG A 160 -2.41 2.53 -4.81
N TYR A 161 -3.21 3.08 -5.72
CA TYR A 161 -3.27 4.54 -5.90
C TYR A 161 -4.64 5.07 -6.29
N ALA A 162 -4.90 6.31 -5.89
CA ALA A 162 -6.13 7.05 -6.15
C ALA A 162 -6.14 7.84 -7.47
N GLY A 163 -4.95 8.17 -7.99
CA GLY A 163 -4.82 9.11 -9.10
C GLY A 163 -4.72 10.56 -8.59
N PRO A 164 -5.32 11.54 -9.27
CA PRO A 164 -5.23 12.92 -8.85
C PRO A 164 -6.16 13.21 -7.66
N PHE A 165 -5.88 14.28 -6.93
CA PHE A 165 -6.88 14.92 -6.08
C PHE A 165 -8.04 15.40 -6.94
N LEU A 166 -9.25 14.91 -6.67
CA LEU A 166 -10.48 15.43 -7.25
C LEU A 166 -10.94 16.62 -6.40
N ILE A 167 -10.98 17.81 -7.00
CA ILE A 167 -11.10 19.07 -6.26
C ILE A 167 -12.16 19.97 -6.87
N ALA A 168 -12.66 20.95 -6.12
CA ALA A 168 -13.37 22.08 -6.74
C ALA A 168 -12.41 22.95 -7.56
N PRO A 169 -12.89 23.79 -8.48
CA PRO A 169 -12.05 24.74 -9.18
C PRO A 169 -11.28 25.65 -8.21
N GLY A 170 -9.96 25.67 -8.31
CA GLY A 170 -9.07 26.36 -7.35
C GLY A 170 -9.06 25.78 -5.92
N GLY A 171 -9.58 24.57 -5.73
CA GLY A 171 -9.64 23.88 -4.44
C GLY A 171 -8.28 23.32 -3.99
N TYR A 172 -8.16 22.98 -2.71
CA TYR A 172 -6.94 22.38 -2.17
C TYR A 172 -6.64 21.03 -2.84
N PRO A 173 -5.37 20.68 -3.18
CA PRO A 173 -4.15 21.45 -2.94
C PRO A 173 -3.64 22.20 -4.19
N SER A 174 -4.51 22.60 -5.12
CA SER A 174 -4.09 23.19 -6.42
C SER A 174 -3.23 24.45 -6.30
N ASP A 175 -3.34 25.16 -5.18
CA ASP A 175 -2.61 26.38 -4.85
C ASP A 175 -1.35 26.13 -3.99
N ARG A 176 -1.01 24.87 -3.70
CA ARG A 176 0.15 24.50 -2.87
C ARG A 176 1.35 24.19 -3.74
N ALA A 177 2.49 24.82 -3.42
CA ALA A 177 3.74 24.64 -4.16
C ALA A 177 4.31 23.21 -4.11
N TRP A 178 3.93 22.42 -3.10
CA TRP A 178 4.36 21.02 -2.96
C TRP A 178 3.56 20.07 -3.86
N ALA A 179 2.37 20.47 -4.34
CA ALA A 179 1.51 19.61 -5.14
C ALA A 179 2.14 19.35 -6.52
N PRO A 180 2.40 18.08 -6.91
CA PRO A 180 3.00 17.79 -8.20
C PRO A 180 2.15 18.28 -9.37
N ALA A 181 2.78 18.69 -10.47
CA ALA A 181 2.06 19.07 -11.68
C ALA A 181 1.17 17.92 -12.19
N GLY A 182 -0.10 18.23 -12.49
CA GLY A 182 -1.09 17.23 -12.92
C GLY A 182 -1.59 16.29 -11.81
N SER A 183 -1.34 16.63 -10.54
CA SER A 183 -1.90 15.89 -9.39
C SER A 183 -3.29 16.35 -8.99
N CYS A 184 -3.84 17.42 -9.58
CA CYS A 184 -5.19 17.91 -9.30
C CYS A 184 -6.07 17.82 -10.55
N ARG A 185 -7.33 17.41 -10.37
CA ARG A 185 -8.38 17.42 -11.39
C ARG A 185 -9.59 18.16 -10.84
N GLU A 186 -9.82 19.36 -11.36
CA GLU A 186 -10.95 20.21 -10.96
C GLU A 186 -12.28 19.64 -11.48
N ILE A 187 -13.33 19.66 -10.66
CA ILE A 187 -14.66 19.17 -11.00
C ILE A 187 -15.65 20.33 -10.95
N THR A 188 -16.30 20.57 -12.08
CA THR A 188 -17.17 21.74 -12.28
C THR A 188 -18.66 21.43 -12.12
N SER A 189 -19.05 20.15 -12.14
CA SER A 189 -20.45 19.72 -12.04
C SER A 189 -20.58 18.25 -11.62
N ALA A 190 -21.80 17.84 -11.26
CA ALA A 190 -22.10 16.43 -10.96
C ALA A 190 -21.84 15.49 -12.16
N ALA A 191 -22.06 15.94 -13.40
CA ALA A 191 -21.76 15.13 -14.59
C ALA A 191 -20.24 14.98 -14.80
N ASP A 192 -19.49 16.07 -14.59
CA ASP A 192 -18.03 16.07 -14.67
C ASP A 192 -17.40 15.17 -13.59
N ALA A 193 -18.04 15.04 -12.42
CA ALA A 193 -17.58 14.12 -11.38
C ALA A 193 -17.50 12.66 -11.86
N GLY A 194 -18.52 12.20 -12.60
CA GLY A 194 -18.51 10.85 -13.19
C GLY A 194 -17.41 10.67 -14.24
N VAL A 195 -17.12 11.71 -15.03
CA VAL A 195 -16.03 11.70 -16.01
C VAL A 195 -14.68 11.61 -15.29
N ALA A 196 -14.45 12.41 -14.26
CA ALA A 196 -13.20 12.40 -13.49
C ALA A 196 -12.93 11.05 -12.82
N VAL A 197 -13.96 10.38 -12.29
CA VAL A 197 -13.84 9.02 -11.74
C VAL A 197 -13.47 8.02 -12.85
N ALA A 198 -14.12 8.08 -14.01
CA ALA A 198 -13.82 7.21 -15.14
C ALA A 198 -12.40 7.43 -15.69
N GLU A 199 -11.91 8.67 -15.72
CA GLU A 199 -10.54 9.03 -16.08
C GLU A 199 -9.53 8.40 -15.10
N ALA A 200 -9.75 8.58 -13.79
CA ALA A 200 -8.89 8.01 -12.76
C ALA A 200 -8.84 6.47 -12.85
N TRP A 201 -10.01 5.83 -12.97
CA TRP A 201 -10.12 4.38 -13.13
C TRP A 201 -9.40 3.89 -14.40
N SER A 202 -9.59 4.55 -15.54
CA SER A 202 -8.93 4.22 -16.81
C SER A 202 -7.41 4.39 -16.74
N ALA A 203 -6.93 5.29 -15.86
CA ALA A 203 -5.51 5.46 -15.56
C ALA A 203 -4.96 4.40 -14.58
N GLY A 204 -5.80 3.49 -14.09
CA GLY A 204 -5.45 2.37 -13.21
C GLY A 204 -5.63 2.65 -11.72
N ALA A 205 -6.33 3.74 -11.35
CA ALA A 205 -6.67 3.98 -9.95
C ALA A 205 -7.57 2.85 -9.40
N THR A 206 -7.37 2.54 -8.12
CA THR A 206 -8.07 1.44 -7.40
C THR A 206 -8.83 1.95 -6.16
N LEU A 207 -8.88 3.28 -6.03
CA LEU A 207 -9.66 4.07 -5.09
C LEU A 207 -9.73 5.49 -5.68
N ILE A 208 -10.49 6.38 -5.05
CA ILE A 208 -10.64 7.78 -5.48
C ILE A 208 -10.29 8.70 -4.30
N LYS A 209 -9.57 9.79 -4.57
CA LYS A 209 -9.25 10.82 -3.58
C LYS A 209 -10.00 12.10 -3.92
N VAL A 210 -10.72 12.65 -2.94
CA VAL A 210 -11.42 13.94 -3.06
C VAL A 210 -10.98 14.87 -1.93
N THR A 211 -11.05 16.18 -2.15
CA THR A 211 -10.75 17.16 -1.09
C THR A 211 -11.96 17.97 -0.64
N ALA A 212 -12.06 18.12 0.69
CA ALA A 212 -12.98 18.97 1.41
C ALA A 212 -12.15 19.76 2.43
N HIS A 213 -11.73 20.97 2.03
CA HIS A 213 -10.87 21.84 2.84
C HIS A 213 -11.55 23.19 3.00
N ALA A 214 -12.01 23.51 4.21
CA ALA A 214 -12.82 24.70 4.48
C ALA A 214 -12.08 26.03 4.22
N GLY A 215 -10.74 26.00 4.16
CA GLY A 215 -9.89 27.16 3.83
C GLY A 215 -9.85 27.52 2.34
N GLY A 216 -10.64 26.87 1.48
CA GLY A 216 -10.69 27.15 0.05
C GLY A 216 -11.98 26.67 -0.62
N PRO A 217 -12.07 26.75 -1.96
CA PRO A 217 -13.21 26.22 -2.70
C PRO A 217 -13.44 24.74 -2.42
N MET A 218 -14.71 24.37 -2.20
CA MET A 218 -15.15 23.01 -1.95
C MET A 218 -16.20 22.58 -2.97
N LEU A 219 -16.27 21.27 -3.24
CA LEU A 219 -17.31 20.74 -4.10
C LEU A 219 -18.68 20.96 -3.43
N PRO A 220 -19.69 21.44 -4.17
CA PRO A 220 -21.06 21.46 -3.66
C PRO A 220 -21.51 20.05 -3.28
N GLN A 221 -22.31 19.93 -2.21
CA GLN A 221 -22.75 18.64 -1.69
C GLN A 221 -23.37 17.71 -2.75
N PRO A 222 -24.21 18.18 -3.70
CA PRO A 222 -24.72 17.32 -4.78
C PRO A 222 -23.63 16.80 -5.71
N THR A 223 -22.57 17.58 -5.95
CA THR A 223 -21.42 17.16 -6.78
C THR A 223 -20.56 16.14 -6.04
N LEU A 224 -20.29 16.36 -4.75
CA LEU A 224 -19.56 15.39 -3.92
C LEU A 224 -20.32 14.06 -3.84
N ARG A 225 -21.66 14.11 -3.69
CA ARG A 225 -22.49 12.91 -3.71
C ARG A 225 -22.43 12.18 -5.06
N ALA A 226 -22.56 12.90 -6.17
CA ALA A 226 -22.48 12.31 -7.50
C ALA A 226 -21.11 11.66 -7.78
N LEU A 227 -20.04 12.24 -7.26
CA LEU A 227 -18.70 11.66 -7.31
C LEU A 227 -18.65 10.31 -6.58
N VAL A 228 -19.14 10.27 -5.34
CA VAL A 228 -19.19 9.05 -4.53
C VAL A 228 -20.04 7.98 -5.22
N ASP A 229 -21.23 8.33 -5.71
CA ASP A 229 -22.11 7.40 -6.42
C ASP A 229 -21.42 6.82 -7.69
N ALA A 230 -20.69 7.65 -8.44
CA ALA A 230 -19.93 7.20 -9.61
C ALA A 230 -18.76 6.28 -9.25
N ALA A 231 -18.03 6.57 -8.16
CA ALA A 231 -16.96 5.72 -7.65
C ALA A 231 -17.49 4.36 -7.20
N HIS A 232 -18.58 4.33 -6.43
CA HIS A 232 -19.23 3.10 -5.99
C HIS A 232 -19.79 2.27 -7.15
N ALA A 233 -20.33 2.91 -8.19
CA ALA A 233 -20.74 2.21 -9.42
C ALA A 233 -19.57 1.53 -10.14
N ALA A 234 -18.36 2.05 -9.99
CA ALA A 234 -17.10 1.45 -10.46
C ALA A 234 -16.43 0.51 -9.43
N SER A 235 -17.08 0.25 -8.28
CA SER A 235 -16.53 -0.52 -7.16
C SER A 235 -15.22 0.06 -6.59
N LEU A 236 -15.09 1.39 -6.60
CA LEU A 236 -13.95 2.13 -6.03
C LEU A 236 -14.36 2.80 -4.72
N GLU A 237 -13.52 2.62 -3.70
CA GLU A 237 -13.66 3.33 -2.42
C GLU A 237 -13.26 4.81 -2.58
N VAL A 238 -13.92 5.70 -1.84
CA VAL A 238 -13.64 7.13 -1.82
C VAL A 238 -13.00 7.56 -0.50
N VAL A 239 -11.80 8.12 -0.61
CA VAL A 239 -11.07 8.75 0.50
C VAL A 239 -11.22 10.27 0.39
N VAL A 240 -11.70 10.89 1.46
CA VAL A 240 -11.87 12.35 1.51
C VAL A 240 -10.80 12.98 2.40
N HIS A 241 -10.07 13.97 1.87
CA HIS A 241 -9.36 14.96 2.69
C HIS A 241 -10.37 15.82 3.42
N ALA A 242 -10.58 15.66 4.73
CA ALA A 242 -11.56 16.43 5.49
C ALA A 242 -10.86 17.34 6.51
N GLU A 243 -10.76 18.63 6.17
CA GLU A 243 -10.10 19.63 7.00
C GLU A 243 -10.97 20.87 7.19
N GLY A 244 -11.28 21.16 8.46
CA GLY A 244 -12.01 22.35 8.86
C GLY A 244 -13.51 22.10 9.08
N PRO A 245 -14.21 23.12 9.62
CA PRO A 245 -15.57 22.97 10.09
C PRO A 245 -16.54 22.39 9.05
N GLY A 246 -17.25 21.33 9.44
CA GLY A 246 -18.33 20.74 8.64
C GLY A 246 -17.88 19.81 7.50
N THR A 247 -16.57 19.72 7.23
CA THR A 247 -16.04 18.86 6.15
C THR A 247 -16.28 17.37 6.43
N VAL A 248 -16.15 16.94 7.69
CA VAL A 248 -16.44 15.55 8.11
C VAL A 248 -17.92 15.21 7.92
N ALA A 249 -18.82 16.14 8.27
CA ALA A 249 -20.26 15.94 8.07
C ALA A 249 -20.60 15.85 6.58
N ALA A 250 -20.04 16.74 5.75
CA ALA A 250 -20.23 16.70 4.31
C ALA A 250 -19.73 15.39 3.68
N ALA A 251 -18.53 14.93 4.07
CA ALA A 251 -17.94 13.66 3.62
C ALA A 251 -18.81 12.46 4.03
N PHE A 252 -19.25 12.43 5.29
CA PHE A 252 -20.15 11.41 5.79
C PHE A 252 -21.46 11.40 4.99
N GLU A 253 -22.16 12.52 4.89
CA GLU A 253 -23.44 12.65 4.16
C GLU A 253 -23.33 12.25 2.69
N ALA A 254 -22.21 12.58 2.04
CA ALA A 254 -21.96 12.19 0.66
C ALA A 254 -21.76 10.67 0.49
N GLY A 255 -21.46 9.95 1.57
CA GLY A 255 -21.27 8.50 1.55
C GLY A 255 -19.82 8.08 1.37
N ALA A 256 -18.84 8.93 1.73
CA ALA A 256 -17.43 8.57 1.71
C ALA A 256 -17.15 7.30 2.53
N ASP A 257 -16.15 6.54 2.10
CA ASP A 257 -15.74 5.28 2.73
C ASP A 257 -14.63 5.55 3.76
N LEU A 258 -13.68 6.42 3.41
CA LEU A 258 -12.54 6.74 4.26
C LEU A 258 -12.33 8.24 4.45
N LEU A 259 -11.78 8.59 5.61
CA LEU A 259 -11.18 9.91 5.84
C LEU A 259 -9.66 9.82 5.84
N ALA A 260 -9.06 10.75 5.11
CA ALA A 260 -7.74 11.25 5.39
C ALA A 260 -7.95 12.67 5.94
N HIS A 261 -7.55 13.07 7.11
CA HIS A 261 -6.82 12.40 8.18
C HIS A 261 -7.82 11.99 9.29
N THR A 262 -7.32 11.58 10.46
CA THR A 262 -8.12 11.68 11.68
C THR A 262 -8.56 13.14 11.89
N PRO A 263 -9.86 13.44 12.00
CA PRO A 263 -10.34 14.82 12.16
C PRO A 263 -9.69 15.56 13.33
N TRP A 264 -9.12 16.73 13.08
CA TRP A 264 -8.27 17.45 14.04
C TRP A 264 -8.62 18.92 14.22
N THR A 265 -9.36 19.51 13.28
CA THR A 265 -9.63 20.96 13.27
C THR A 265 -10.63 21.40 14.34
N GLU A 266 -11.51 20.49 14.78
CA GLU A 266 -12.45 20.72 15.85
C GLU A 266 -12.79 19.42 16.61
N PRO A 267 -13.19 19.50 17.89
CA PRO A 267 -13.86 18.40 18.55
C PRO A 267 -15.17 18.08 17.83
N LEU A 268 -15.31 16.86 17.32
CA LEU A 268 -16.52 16.46 16.62
C LEU A 268 -17.64 16.10 17.62
N PRO A 269 -18.92 16.36 17.28
CA PRO A 269 -20.04 15.87 18.08
C PRO A 269 -20.04 14.33 18.18
N ASP A 270 -20.29 13.78 19.37
CA ASP A 270 -20.28 12.31 19.59
C ASP A 270 -21.20 11.55 18.64
N ALA A 271 -22.38 12.12 18.33
CA ALA A 271 -23.32 11.54 17.39
C ALA A 271 -22.73 11.37 15.98
N LEU A 272 -21.93 12.35 15.51
CA LEU A 272 -21.26 12.26 14.22
C LEU A 272 -20.13 11.22 14.26
N ILE A 273 -19.33 11.21 15.33
CA ILE A 273 -18.27 10.19 15.50
C ILE A 273 -18.86 8.79 15.49
N ARG A 274 -19.92 8.55 16.26
CA ARG A 274 -20.63 7.26 16.31
C ARG A 274 -21.16 6.85 14.93
N ALA A 275 -21.73 7.81 14.19
CA ALA A 275 -22.23 7.55 12.85
C ALA A 275 -21.09 7.17 11.88
N CYS A 276 -19.96 7.88 11.94
CA CYS A 276 -18.76 7.52 11.19
C CYS A 276 -18.24 6.14 11.59
N ALA A 277 -18.12 5.84 12.89
CA ALA A 277 -17.61 4.57 13.40
C ALA A 277 -18.40 3.35 12.90
N ALA A 278 -19.71 3.52 12.67
CA ALA A 278 -20.56 2.45 12.17
C ALA A 278 -20.28 2.02 10.72
N ARG A 279 -19.58 2.83 9.90
CA ARG A 279 -19.40 2.51 8.46
C ARG A 279 -18.19 3.09 7.75
N MET A 280 -17.45 4.01 8.35
CA MET A 280 -16.28 4.63 7.74
C MET A 280 -14.98 4.06 8.32
N THR A 281 -13.91 4.21 7.56
CA THR A 281 -12.54 3.99 8.04
C THR A 281 -11.80 5.32 8.18
N TRP A 282 -11.06 5.53 9.26
CA TRP A 282 -10.20 6.70 9.41
C TRP A 282 -8.74 6.31 9.22
N ILE A 283 -8.03 7.04 8.36
CA ILE A 283 -6.58 6.90 8.20
C ILE A 283 -5.89 7.80 9.22
N SER A 284 -5.00 7.22 10.02
CA SER A 284 -4.56 7.81 11.29
C SER A 284 -3.84 9.16 11.14
N THR A 285 -2.67 9.16 10.47
CA THR A 285 -1.85 10.33 10.14
C THR A 285 -1.71 11.33 11.29
N LEU A 286 -1.46 10.86 12.50
CA LEU A 286 -1.42 11.67 13.71
C LEU A 286 -0.09 12.43 13.88
N ASP A 287 1.00 11.89 13.34
CA ASP A 287 2.35 12.46 13.44
C ASP A 287 2.54 13.73 12.59
N ILE A 288 1.60 14.04 11.67
CA ILE A 288 1.63 15.28 10.89
C ILE A 288 1.47 16.52 11.79
N HIS A 289 0.89 16.36 12.97
CA HIS A 289 0.70 17.42 13.96
C HIS A 289 1.97 17.61 14.80
N GLY A 290 3.02 18.13 14.16
CA GLY A 290 4.26 18.53 14.81
C GLY A 290 5.47 17.62 14.63
N TRP A 291 5.34 16.48 13.93
CA TRP A 291 6.45 15.58 13.56
C TRP A 291 7.44 15.29 14.71
N GLY A 292 6.92 14.80 15.83
CA GLY A 292 7.71 14.54 17.05
C GLY A 292 7.80 15.71 18.03
N ASP A 293 7.34 16.91 17.65
CA ASP A 293 7.10 18.05 18.55
C ASP A 293 5.61 18.48 18.47
N PRO A 294 4.72 17.78 19.19
CA PRO A 294 3.27 17.91 19.07
C PRO A 294 2.72 19.34 19.10
N ASP A 295 1.90 19.67 18.10
CA ASP A 295 1.06 20.88 18.14
C ASP A 295 -0.33 20.60 18.77
N PRO A 296 -1.11 21.64 19.14
CA PRO A 296 -2.42 21.45 19.79
C PRO A 296 -3.47 20.70 18.96
N PHE A 297 -3.34 20.65 17.64
CA PHE A 297 -4.27 19.87 16.81
C PHE A 297 -4.11 18.36 17.05
N ARG A 298 -2.93 17.92 17.47
CA ARG A 298 -2.71 16.51 17.84
C ARG A 298 -3.64 16.05 18.96
N ASP A 299 -3.89 16.90 19.95
CA ASP A 299 -4.75 16.54 21.09
C ASP A 299 -6.21 16.39 20.66
N VAL A 300 -6.68 17.24 19.74
CA VAL A 300 -8.02 17.15 19.15
C VAL A 300 -8.16 15.87 18.31
N ALA A 301 -7.15 15.58 17.48
CA ALA A 301 -7.11 14.35 16.67
C ALA A 301 -7.15 13.09 17.55
N LEU A 302 -6.32 13.05 18.61
CA LEU A 302 -6.28 11.93 19.54
C LEU A 302 -7.61 11.74 20.28
N ASP A 303 -8.27 12.82 20.70
CA ASP A 303 -9.58 12.74 21.34
C ASP A 303 -10.67 12.22 20.40
N ASN A 304 -10.75 12.78 19.19
CA ASN A 304 -11.71 12.30 18.18
C ASN A 304 -11.46 10.83 17.83
N LEU A 305 -10.20 10.42 17.63
CA LEU A 305 -9.86 9.03 17.30
C LEU A 305 -10.19 8.07 18.44
N ARG A 306 -9.91 8.46 19.68
CA ARG A 306 -10.26 7.64 20.85
C ARG A 306 -11.76 7.36 20.90
N ARG A 307 -12.59 8.41 20.78
CA ARG A 307 -14.05 8.27 20.74
C ARG A 307 -14.52 7.43 19.54
N PHE A 308 -13.87 7.58 18.39
CA PHE A 308 -14.17 6.78 17.20
C PHE A 308 -13.88 5.28 17.43
N VAL A 309 -12.74 4.94 18.02
CA VAL A 309 -12.38 3.56 18.38
C VAL A 309 -13.31 3.00 19.46
N GLU A 310 -13.68 3.81 20.47
CA GLU A 310 -14.65 3.41 21.51
C GLU A 310 -16.02 3.05 20.94
N HIS A 311 -16.42 3.66 19.82
CA HIS A 311 -17.62 3.31 19.07
C HIS A 311 -17.43 2.16 18.06
N GLY A 312 -16.28 1.50 18.06
CA GLY A 312 -15.96 0.38 17.18
C GLY A 312 -15.52 0.78 15.77
N GLY A 313 -15.06 2.01 15.59
CA GLY A 313 -14.61 2.53 14.30
C GLY A 313 -13.38 1.81 13.76
N THR A 314 -13.31 1.68 12.44
CA THR A 314 -12.18 1.02 11.75
C THR A 314 -11.06 2.01 11.46
N VAL A 315 -9.83 1.68 11.83
CA VAL A 315 -8.65 2.54 11.61
C VAL A 315 -7.71 1.88 10.62
N ARG A 316 -7.12 2.69 9.73
CA ARG A 316 -5.96 2.30 8.92
C ARG A 316 -4.76 3.13 9.33
N TYR A 317 -3.62 2.47 9.45
CA TYR A 317 -2.36 3.16 9.66
C TYR A 317 -1.99 3.93 8.39
N GLY A 318 -1.70 5.22 8.53
CA GLY A 318 -1.12 6.00 7.45
C GLY A 318 -0.32 7.17 7.99
N THR A 319 0.66 7.66 7.23
CA THR A 319 1.60 8.67 7.74
C THR A 319 1.53 10.02 7.04
N ASP A 320 0.93 10.10 5.86
CA ASP A 320 1.00 11.25 4.94
C ASP A 320 2.43 11.48 4.39
N LEU A 321 3.19 10.38 4.25
CA LEU A 321 4.59 10.44 3.82
C LEU A 321 4.74 11.14 2.47
N GLY A 322 5.70 12.05 2.37
CA GLY A 322 5.87 12.95 1.23
C GLY A 322 5.39 14.38 1.53
N ASN A 323 4.66 14.57 2.63
CA ASN A 323 4.25 15.87 3.14
C ASN A 323 4.85 16.14 4.54
N GLY A 324 6.09 16.64 4.56
CA GLY A 324 6.83 16.96 5.79
C GLY A 324 7.92 15.95 6.19
N PRO A 325 8.65 16.19 7.30
CA PRO A 325 9.80 15.40 7.74
C PRO A 325 9.39 14.09 8.45
N LEU A 326 8.75 13.20 7.71
CA LEU A 326 8.30 11.89 8.17
C LEU A 326 9.39 10.83 7.98
N ILE A 327 9.36 9.80 8.82
CA ILE A 327 10.30 8.69 8.77
C ILE A 327 9.90 7.77 7.60
N PRO A 328 10.77 7.54 6.60
CA PRO A 328 10.47 6.61 5.52
C PRO A 328 10.57 5.17 6.03
N GLY A 329 9.42 4.50 6.15
CA GLY A 329 9.29 3.15 6.69
C GLY A 329 8.20 3.09 7.77
N VAL A 330 8.26 2.06 8.62
CA VAL A 330 7.38 2.01 9.80
C VAL A 330 7.72 3.18 10.73
N ASN A 331 6.79 4.13 10.88
CA ASN A 331 6.96 5.32 11.72
C ASN A 331 6.58 5.03 13.18
N PRO A 332 7.54 4.92 14.13
CA PRO A 332 7.24 4.63 15.53
C PRO A 332 6.55 5.78 16.26
N ARG A 333 6.63 7.03 15.78
CA ARG A 333 5.88 8.17 16.36
C ARG A 333 4.38 8.01 16.12
N GLU A 334 4.02 7.59 14.91
CA GLU A 334 2.63 7.27 14.53
C GLU A 334 2.09 6.08 15.34
N LEU A 335 2.88 5.01 15.50
CA LEU A 335 2.48 3.86 16.32
C LEU A 335 2.22 4.25 17.79
N ARG A 336 3.07 5.09 18.37
CA ARG A 336 2.86 5.60 19.74
C ARG A 336 1.61 6.50 19.81
N ALA A 337 1.32 7.28 18.78
CA ALA A 337 0.11 8.09 18.72
C ALA A 337 -1.16 7.23 18.65
N LEU A 338 -1.16 6.16 17.84
CA LEU A 338 -2.25 5.17 17.81
C LEU A 338 -2.45 4.50 19.18
N ARG A 339 -1.37 4.15 19.88
CA ARG A 339 -1.46 3.64 21.27
C ARG A 339 -2.09 4.67 22.22
N ALA A 340 -1.71 5.94 22.10
CA ALA A 340 -2.28 7.02 22.91
C ALA A 340 -3.77 7.31 22.61
N ALA A 341 -4.22 6.99 21.40
CA ALA A 341 -5.62 7.01 21.01
C ALA A 341 -6.42 5.79 21.50
N GLY A 342 -5.76 4.77 22.07
CA GLY A 342 -6.39 3.63 22.72
C GLY A 342 -6.35 2.31 21.94
N LEU A 343 -5.78 2.27 20.73
CA LEU A 343 -5.68 1.03 19.96
C LEU A 343 -4.69 0.06 20.63
N THR A 344 -5.06 -1.20 20.80
CA THR A 344 -4.21 -2.33 21.20
C THR A 344 -3.10 -2.62 20.16
N PRO A 345 -2.01 -3.30 20.54
CA PRO A 345 -0.99 -3.74 19.59
C PRO A 345 -1.56 -4.59 18.44
N ASP A 346 -2.53 -5.47 18.72
CA ASP A 346 -3.20 -6.27 17.69
C ASP A 346 -4.05 -5.41 16.74
N GLU A 347 -4.78 -4.41 17.26
CA GLU A 347 -5.54 -3.47 16.42
C GLU A 347 -4.62 -2.62 15.54
N ILE A 348 -3.44 -2.23 16.04
CA ILE A 348 -2.44 -1.51 15.23
C ILE A 348 -1.86 -2.43 14.14
N LEU A 349 -1.55 -3.69 14.44
CA LEU A 349 -1.09 -4.63 13.42
C LEU A 349 -2.18 -4.89 12.35
N LEU A 350 -3.44 -4.96 12.76
CA LEU A 350 -4.57 -5.08 11.83
C LEU A 350 -4.73 -3.82 10.97
N SER A 351 -4.54 -2.62 11.53
CA SER A 351 -4.62 -1.37 10.77
C SER A 351 -3.50 -1.23 9.73
N MET A 352 -2.39 -1.95 9.91
CA MET A 352 -1.20 -1.97 9.04
C MET A 352 -1.12 -3.18 8.10
N THR A 353 -2.09 -4.11 8.10
CA THR A 353 -1.98 -5.33 7.29
C THR A 353 -3.21 -5.57 6.41
N GLU A 354 -2.97 -6.25 5.29
CA GLU A 354 -4.04 -6.79 4.46
C GLU A 354 -3.98 -8.32 4.46
N PRO A 355 -5.07 -9.02 4.82
CA PRO A 355 -5.10 -10.48 4.89
C PRO A 355 -4.74 -11.17 3.57
N THR A 356 -4.99 -10.50 2.45
CA THR A 356 -4.76 -11.02 1.09
C THR A 356 -3.38 -10.66 0.54
N SER A 357 -2.56 -9.90 1.28
CA SER A 357 -1.22 -9.54 0.83
C SER A 357 -0.36 -10.81 0.71
N PRO A 358 0.25 -11.09 -0.46
CA PRO A 358 1.15 -12.22 -0.63
C PRO A 358 2.53 -11.94 0.00
N THR A 359 2.80 -10.68 0.35
CA THR A 359 4.08 -10.26 0.93
C THR A 359 4.12 -10.61 2.41
N ILE A 360 5.28 -11.00 2.88
CA ILE A 360 5.52 -11.37 4.28
C ILE A 360 6.51 -10.36 4.87
N THR A 361 6.23 -9.90 6.08
CA THR A 361 7.15 -9.10 6.88
C THR A 361 7.82 -9.99 7.93
N TRP A 362 9.11 -9.73 8.16
CA TRP A 362 9.94 -10.40 9.16
C TRP A 362 10.44 -9.41 10.21
N LEU A 363 10.29 -9.79 11.48
CA LEU A 363 10.83 -9.10 12.65
C LEU A 363 11.94 -9.97 13.26
N PRO A 364 13.24 -9.66 13.03
CA PRO A 364 14.35 -10.51 13.45
C PRO A 364 14.44 -10.74 14.97
N ALA A 365 14.14 -9.71 15.75
CA ALA A 365 14.15 -9.76 17.21
C ALA A 365 12.85 -10.38 17.80
N GLY A 366 11.88 -10.70 16.94
CA GLY A 366 10.54 -11.08 17.35
C GLY A 366 9.61 -9.89 17.56
N LEU A 367 8.32 -10.19 17.67
CA LEU A 367 7.26 -9.25 17.98
C LEU A 367 7.03 -9.23 19.49
N ASP A 368 7.36 -8.11 20.11
CA ASP A 368 6.96 -7.79 21.49
C ASP A 368 5.69 -6.95 21.45
N LEU A 369 4.64 -7.41 22.15
CA LEU A 369 3.36 -6.71 22.25
C LEU A 369 3.30 -5.80 23.49
N SER A 370 4.39 -5.67 24.25
CA SER A 370 4.44 -4.73 25.38
C SER A 370 4.30 -3.29 24.87
N PRO A 371 3.48 -2.45 25.51
CA PRO A 371 3.24 -1.07 25.06
C PRO A 371 4.51 -0.24 24.88
N GLU A 372 5.53 -0.50 25.70
CA GLU A 372 6.77 0.27 25.78
C GLU A 372 7.68 0.02 24.59
N THR A 373 7.76 -1.22 24.10
CA THR A 373 8.73 -1.64 23.07
C THR A 373 8.09 -1.93 21.72
N PHE A 374 6.76 -2.11 21.66
CA PHE A 374 6.03 -2.52 20.45
C PHE A 374 6.35 -1.65 19.23
N ALA A 375 6.35 -0.33 19.40
CA ALA A 375 6.63 0.60 18.30
C ALA A 375 8.07 0.44 17.76
N ASP A 376 9.04 0.29 18.66
CA ASP A 376 10.45 0.15 18.30
C ASP A 376 10.74 -1.23 17.71
N ALA A 377 10.08 -2.29 18.21
CA ALA A 377 10.13 -3.61 17.62
C ALA A 377 9.62 -3.60 16.17
N LEU A 378 8.45 -3.01 15.92
CA LEU A 378 7.87 -2.90 14.58
C LEU A 378 8.70 -2.04 13.63
N ALA A 379 9.38 -1.00 14.14
CA ALA A 379 10.30 -0.19 13.34
C ALA A 379 11.52 -0.98 12.79
N THR A 380 11.78 -2.20 13.29
CA THR A 380 12.82 -3.09 12.76
C THR A 380 12.34 -4.02 11.64
N ALA A 381 11.05 -3.92 11.26
CA ALA A 381 10.43 -4.75 10.23
C ALA A 381 11.21 -4.75 8.93
N ARG A 382 11.30 -5.92 8.31
CA ARG A 382 11.89 -6.10 6.99
C ARG A 382 10.90 -6.80 6.09
N VAL A 383 10.73 -6.28 4.88
CA VAL A 383 9.94 -6.98 3.86
C VAL A 383 10.75 -8.20 3.41
N LEU A 384 10.16 -9.39 3.52
CA LEU A 384 10.82 -10.62 3.11
C LEU A 384 10.91 -10.68 1.59
N ASP A 385 12.13 -10.77 1.08
CA ASP A 385 12.42 -11.03 -0.34
C ASP A 385 13.65 -11.93 -0.51
N ASP A 386 14.05 -12.15 -1.76
CA ASP A 386 15.13 -13.07 -2.12
C ASP A 386 16.51 -12.63 -1.61
N THR A 387 16.66 -11.38 -1.18
CA THR A 387 17.91 -10.86 -0.60
C THR A 387 18.05 -11.19 0.89
N ILE A 388 16.95 -11.57 1.54
CA ILE A 388 16.95 -11.95 2.95
C ILE A 388 17.24 -13.45 3.08
N HIS A 389 18.51 -13.72 3.38
CA HIS A 389 18.97 -15.05 3.78
C HIS A 389 19.09 -15.07 5.31
N PRO A 390 18.21 -15.78 6.02
CA PRO A 390 18.43 -16.02 7.44
C PRO A 390 19.76 -16.78 7.58
N ARG A 391 20.63 -16.33 8.49
CA ARG A 391 21.82 -17.11 8.83
C ARG A 391 21.34 -18.44 9.41
N GLU A 392 21.87 -19.54 8.90
CA GLU A 392 21.65 -20.84 9.55
C GLU A 392 22.16 -20.74 11.00
N PRO A 393 21.40 -21.26 11.98
CA PRO A 393 21.80 -21.26 13.37
C PRO A 393 23.10 -22.04 13.62
#